data_AF-A0A7R9FBN6-F1
#
_entry.id   AF-A0A7R9FBN6-F1
#
_cell.length_a   1.000
_cell.length_b   1.000
_cell.length_c   1.000
_cell.angle_alpha   90.00
_cell.angle_beta   90.00
_cell.angle_gamma   90.00
#
_symmetry.space_group_name_H-M   'P 1'
#
loop_
_entity.id
_entity.type
_entity.pdbx_description
1 polymer ?
#
loop_
_entity_poly.entity_id
_entity_poly.type
_entity_poly.pdbx_seq_one_letter_code
_entity_poly.pdbx_strand_id
1 'polypeptide(L)'
;QVAGVCVQCEQTIQLDDIRVLTASREIKEALKSIDKQQQQYSELSPEQLQPDFSIPITFTKDNRVHIGPKIEMRVVTLGLDGAGKTSILFKLKQNEFMTMIPTIGFNVETVEYKNLKFTIWDVGGQPKLRPLWKHYYLNTQVSLDSSV
;
A
#
# COMPACT_ATOMS: atom_id res chain seq x y z
N GLN A 1 19.11 56.72 -9.31
CA GLN A 1 18.04 55.72 -9.54
C GLN A 1 18.53 54.57 -10.44
N VAL A 2 19.22 54.83 -11.56
CA VAL A 2 19.72 53.79 -12.50
C VAL A 2 20.68 52.76 -11.87
N ALA A 3 21.62 53.19 -11.00
CA ALA A 3 22.59 52.29 -10.39
C ALA A 3 21.95 51.24 -9.45
N GLY A 4 20.87 51.59 -8.74
CA GLY A 4 20.15 50.65 -7.86
C GLY A 4 19.41 49.57 -8.65
N VAL A 5 18.86 49.93 -9.81
CA VAL A 5 18.23 48.98 -10.75
C VAL A 5 19.27 48.01 -11.32
N CYS A 6 20.48 48.49 -11.63
CA CYS A 6 21.55 47.64 -12.17
C CYS A 6 22.00 46.57 -11.15
N VAL A 7 22.19 46.96 -9.88
CA VAL A 7 22.55 46.03 -8.80
C VAL A 7 21.44 45.00 -8.54
N GLN A 8 20.17 45.42 -8.60
CA GLN A 8 19.04 44.49 -8.47
C GLN A 8 18.95 43.50 -9.64
N CYS A 9 19.21 43.93 -10.87
CA CYS A 9 19.27 43.03 -12.01
C CYS A 9 20.39 42.00 -11.86
N GLU A 10 21.59 42.40 -11.43
CA GLU A 10 22.72 41.50 -11.19
C GLU A 10 22.39 40.45 -10.11
N GLN A 11 21.77 40.87 -9.00
CA GLN A 11 21.33 39.95 -7.94
C GLN A 11 20.26 38.97 -8.43
N THR A 12 19.33 39.43 -9.27
CA THR A 12 18.28 38.57 -9.82
C THR A 12 18.86 37.54 -10.79
N ILE A 13 19.80 37.94 -11.65
CA ILE A 13 20.52 37.05 -12.57
C ILE A 13 21.28 35.98 -11.78
N GLN A 14 22.00 36.36 -10.72
CA GLN A 14 22.73 35.40 -9.89
C GLN A 14 21.81 34.41 -9.17
N LEU A 15 20.64 34.87 -8.69
CA LEU A 15 19.64 34.00 -8.07
C LEU A 15 19.05 33.01 -9.08
N ASP A 16 18.76 33.45 -10.30
CA ASP A 16 18.24 32.59 -11.35
C ASP A 16 19.29 31.55 -11.80
N ASP A 17 20.57 31.93 -11.90
CA ASP A 17 21.67 31.00 -12.19
C ASP A 17 21.78 29.90 -11.13
N ILE A 18 21.68 30.25 -9.84
CA ILE A 18 21.73 29.27 -8.73
C ILE A 18 20.53 28.32 -8.80
N ARG A 19 19.34 28.82 -9.13
CA ARG A 19 18.12 27.99 -9.28
C ARG A 19 18.25 27.00 -10.44
N VAL A 20 18.78 27.46 -11.58
CA VAL A 20 19.03 26.60 -12.75
C VAL A 20 20.06 25.52 -12.42
N LEU A 21 21.15 25.87 -11.73
CA LEU A 21 22.17 24.90 -11.31
C LEU A 21 21.62 23.87 -10.32
N THR A 22 20.78 24.30 -9.37
CA THR A 22 20.14 23.41 -8.40
C THR A 22 19.17 22.45 -9.07
N ALA A 23 18.30 22.95 -9.97
CA ALA A 23 17.39 22.12 -10.75
C ALA A 23 18.15 21.12 -11.65
N SER A 24 19.27 21.55 -12.26
CA SER A 24 20.12 20.67 -13.06
C SER A 24 20.71 19.52 -12.24
N ARG A 25 21.11 19.79 -10.99
CA ARG A 25 21.60 18.76 -10.06
C ARG A 25 20.51 17.75 -9.73
N GLU A 26 19.31 18.22 -9.38
CA GLU A 26 18.16 17.37 -9.07
C GLU A 26 17.76 16.48 -10.26
N ILE A 27 17.74 17.04 -11.47
CA ILE A 27 17.47 16.29 -12.70
C ILE A 27 18.53 15.21 -12.94
N LYS A 28 19.81 15.52 -12.72
CA LYS A 28 20.90 14.53 -12.85
C LYS A 28 20.80 13.42 -11.81
N GLU A 29 20.39 13.73 -10.59
CA GLU A 29 20.16 12.74 -9.53
C GLU A 29 18.96 11.85 -9.86
N ALA A 30 17.87 12.42 -10.36
CA ALA A 30 16.70 11.68 -10.83
C ALA A 30 17.06 10.76 -12.01
N LEU A 31 17.82 11.25 -13.00
CA LEU A 31 18.30 10.44 -14.13
C LEU A 31 19.15 9.26 -13.67
N LYS A 32 20.06 9.45 -12.70
CA LYS A 32 20.84 8.35 -12.11
C LYS A 32 19.95 7.33 -11.40
N SER A 33 18.91 7.77 -10.71
CA SER A 33 17.94 6.87 -10.07
C SER A 33 17.17 6.05 -11.11
N ILE A 34 16.77 6.68 -12.21
CA ILE A 34 16.07 6.02 -13.32
C ILE A 34 16.98 5.01 -14.01
N ASP A 35 18.24 5.36 -14.32
CA ASP A 35 19.22 4.43 -14.91
C ASP A 35 19.44 3.22 -14.00
N LYS A 36 19.56 3.44 -12.69
CA LYS A 36 19.69 2.35 -11.71
C LYS A 36 18.45 1.45 -11.71
N GLN A 37 17.25 2.02 -11.81
CA GLN A 37 16.02 1.24 -11.95
C GLN A 37 15.99 0.47 -13.27
N GLN A 38 16.35 1.09 -14.39
CA GLN A 38 16.39 0.42 -15.70
C GLN A 38 17.40 -0.74 -15.74
N GLN A 39 18.59 -0.57 -15.15
CA GLN A 39 19.57 -1.63 -15.02
C GLN A 39 19.03 -2.80 -14.19
N GLN A 40 18.38 -2.50 -13.06
CA GLN A 40 17.71 -3.52 -12.24
C GLN A 40 16.61 -4.28 -13.00
N TYR A 41 15.87 -3.61 -13.89
CA TYR A 41 14.90 -4.28 -14.77
C TYR A 41 15.56 -5.07 -15.91
N SER A 42 16.73 -4.65 -16.39
CA SER A 42 17.47 -5.33 -17.46
C SER A 42 18.21 -6.59 -17.01
N GLU A 43 18.56 -6.69 -15.72
CA GLU A 43 19.15 -7.88 -15.11
C GLU A 43 18.11 -8.98 -14.78
N LEU A 44 16.80 -8.68 -14.90
CA LEU A 44 15.77 -9.71 -14.88
C LEU A 44 15.88 -10.52 -16.18
N SER A 45 16.43 -11.75 -16.08
CA SER A 45 16.54 -12.70 -17.18
C SER A 45 15.20 -12.84 -17.94
N PRO A 46 15.19 -12.94 -19.29
CA PRO A 46 13.98 -13.17 -20.07
C PRO A 46 13.19 -14.42 -19.66
N GLU A 47 13.81 -15.35 -18.93
CA GLU A 47 13.14 -16.54 -18.37
C GLU A 47 12.08 -16.21 -17.32
N GLN A 48 12.20 -15.09 -16.58
CA GLN A 48 11.18 -14.65 -15.61
C GLN A 48 10.00 -13.90 -16.25
N LEU A 49 10.10 -13.58 -17.55
CA LEU A 49 9.11 -12.84 -18.32
C LEU A 49 8.34 -13.71 -19.31
N GLN A 50 8.54 -15.03 -19.28
CA GLN A 50 7.63 -15.92 -20.01
C GLN A 50 6.25 -15.84 -19.33
N PRO A 51 5.20 -15.36 -20.01
CA PRO A 51 3.85 -15.51 -19.47
C PRO A 51 3.60 -17.00 -19.37
N ASP A 52 3.57 -17.52 -18.14
CA ASP A 52 3.09 -18.85 -17.89
C ASP A 52 1.62 -18.88 -18.34
N PHE A 53 1.38 -19.41 -19.54
CA PHE A 53 0.04 -19.54 -20.11
C PHE A 53 -0.79 -20.56 -19.34
N SER A 54 -0.19 -21.32 -18.42
CA SER A 54 -0.92 -22.14 -17.48
C SER A 54 -1.36 -21.29 -16.29
N ILE A 55 -2.63 -20.91 -16.29
CA ILE A 55 -3.23 -20.27 -15.12
C ILE A 55 -3.37 -21.36 -14.04
N PRO A 56 -2.65 -21.29 -12.91
CA PRO A 56 -2.70 -22.36 -11.93
C PRO A 56 -4.10 -22.43 -11.30
N ILE A 57 -4.63 -23.64 -11.23
CA ILE A 57 -5.92 -23.94 -10.61
C ILE A 57 -5.66 -24.69 -9.31
N THR A 58 -6.06 -24.11 -8.18
CA THR A 58 -5.93 -24.75 -6.87
C THR A 58 -7.31 -25.11 -6.32
N PHE A 59 -7.47 -26.36 -5.88
CA PHE A 59 -8.65 -26.82 -5.16
C PHE A 59 -8.37 -26.82 -3.65
N THR A 60 -9.16 -26.07 -2.90
CA THR A 60 -9.04 -26.03 -1.43
C THR A 60 -9.89 -27.11 -0.78
N LYS A 61 -9.60 -27.41 0.50
CA LYS A 61 -10.30 -28.45 1.29
C LYS A 61 -11.79 -28.18 1.50
N ASP A 62 -12.22 -26.93 1.35
CA ASP A 62 -13.61 -26.48 1.40
C ASP A 62 -14.28 -26.45 0.01
N ASN A 63 -13.76 -27.24 -0.94
CA ASN A 63 -14.26 -27.38 -2.31
C ASN A 63 -14.31 -26.06 -3.11
N ARG A 64 -13.44 -25.08 -2.81
CA ARG A 64 -13.32 -23.86 -3.61
C ARG A 64 -12.25 -24.04 -4.68
N VAL A 65 -12.51 -23.40 -5.83
CA VAL A 65 -11.59 -23.35 -6.97
C VAL A 65 -10.97 -21.96 -7.01
N HIS A 66 -9.65 -21.90 -6.92
CA HIS A 66 -8.88 -20.68 -7.12
C HIS A 66 -8.19 -20.74 -8.46
N ILE A 67 -8.35 -19.67 -9.25
CA ILE A 67 -7.79 -19.52 -10.59
C ILE A 67 -6.81 -18.35 -10.52
N GLY A 68 -5.53 -18.61 -10.70
CA GLY A 68 -4.49 -17.59 -10.72
C GLY A 68 -3.32 -17.88 -9.78
N PRO A 69 -2.20 -17.16 -9.96
CA PRO A 69 -0.92 -17.43 -9.29
C PRO A 69 -0.99 -17.25 -7.76
N LYS A 70 -1.98 -16.49 -7.26
CA LYS A 70 -2.21 -16.29 -5.83
C LYS A 70 -3.64 -16.67 -5.47
N ILE A 71 -3.79 -17.34 -4.34
CA ILE A 71 -5.07 -17.65 -3.72
C ILE A 71 -5.54 -16.39 -2.99
N GLU A 72 -6.58 -15.76 -3.51
CA GLU A 72 -7.18 -14.58 -2.88
C GLU A 72 -8.18 -14.99 -1.80
N MET A 73 -7.98 -14.48 -0.59
CA MET A 73 -8.82 -14.73 0.58
C MET A 73 -9.33 -13.43 1.15
N ARG A 74 -10.65 -13.34 1.33
CA ARG A 74 -11.28 -12.19 2.00
C ARG A 74 -11.55 -12.52 3.46
N VAL A 75 -10.98 -11.69 4.34
CA VAL A 75 -11.13 -11.79 5.79
C VAL A 75 -11.83 -10.53 6.29
N VAL A 76 -12.76 -10.68 7.23
CA VAL A 76 -13.40 -9.54 7.90
C VAL A 76 -13.13 -9.65 9.39
N THR A 77 -12.60 -8.60 9.99
CA THR A 77 -12.38 -8.50 11.45
C THR A 77 -13.50 -7.68 12.07
N LEU A 78 -14.31 -8.34 12.89
CA LEU A 78 -15.41 -7.76 13.65
C LEU A 78 -15.12 -7.84 15.15
N GLY A 79 -15.79 -7.02 15.94
CA GLY A 79 -15.61 -7.01 17.38
C GLY A 79 -15.79 -5.62 17.98
N LEU A 80 -15.84 -5.58 19.31
CA LEU A 80 -16.15 -4.37 20.07
C LEU A 80 -15.13 -3.24 19.82
N ASP A 81 -15.57 -2.01 20.10
CA ASP A 81 -14.67 -0.87 20.07
C ASP A 81 -13.55 -1.06 21.11
N GLY A 82 -12.33 -0.69 20.75
CA GLY A 82 -11.16 -0.92 21.62
C GLY A 82 -10.68 -2.38 21.75
N ALA A 83 -11.28 -3.36 21.08
CA ALA A 83 -10.86 -4.77 21.17
C ALA A 83 -9.49 -5.09 20.52
N GLY A 84 -8.79 -4.10 19.96
CA GLY A 84 -7.45 -4.29 19.37
C GLY A 84 -7.43 -4.85 17.94
N LYS A 85 -8.56 -4.90 17.23
CA LYS A 85 -8.68 -5.43 15.85
C LYS A 85 -7.66 -4.79 14.89
N THR A 86 -7.66 -3.46 14.86
CA THR A 86 -6.76 -2.69 14.01
C THR A 86 -5.29 -2.88 14.45
N SER A 87 -5.01 -3.16 15.73
CA SER A 87 -3.64 -3.37 16.23
C SER A 87 -3.09 -4.69 15.72
N ILE A 88 -3.91 -5.73 15.74
CA ILE A 88 -3.58 -7.03 15.17
C ILE A 88 -3.37 -6.90 13.66
N LEU A 89 -4.20 -6.12 12.96
CA LEU A 89 -4.05 -5.88 11.54
C LEU A 89 -2.69 -5.24 11.19
N PHE A 90 -2.34 -4.15 11.87
CA PHE A 90 -1.04 -3.48 11.64
C PHE A 90 0.14 -4.35 12.06
N LYS A 91 -0.01 -5.13 13.15
CA LYS A 91 1.01 -6.08 13.56
C LYS A 91 1.23 -7.17 12.50
N LEU A 92 0.18 -7.68 11.88
CA LEU A 92 0.28 -8.65 10.78
C LEU A 92 0.89 -8.03 9.51
N LYS A 93 0.60 -6.76 9.23
CA LYS A 93 1.05 -6.08 8.01
C LYS A 93 2.51 -5.61 8.08
N GLN A 94 2.90 -4.96 9.18
CA GLN A 94 4.19 -4.24 9.28
C GLN A 94 5.06 -4.73 10.45
N ASN A 95 4.60 -5.74 11.21
CA ASN A 95 5.25 -6.21 12.44
C ASN A 95 5.49 -5.13 13.51
N GLU A 96 4.86 -3.97 13.39
CA GLU A 96 4.99 -2.83 14.31
C GLU A 96 3.67 -2.54 15.04
N PHE A 97 3.80 -2.02 16.26
CA PHE A 97 2.67 -1.50 17.03
C PHE A 97 2.60 0.01 16.84
N MET A 98 1.58 0.48 16.14
CA MET A 98 1.31 1.92 15.98
C MET A 98 0.30 2.41 17.01
N THR A 99 0.42 3.67 17.42
CA THR A 99 -0.65 4.37 18.16
C THR A 99 -1.88 4.49 17.26
N MET A 100 -2.99 3.90 17.69
CA MET A 100 -4.18 3.84 16.85
C MET A 100 -5.24 4.83 17.27
N ILE A 101 -5.89 5.41 16.28
CA ILE A 101 -7.11 6.19 16.42
C ILE A 101 -8.28 5.22 16.18
N PRO A 102 -9.38 5.28 16.94
CA PRO A 102 -10.54 4.44 16.71
C PRO A 102 -11.00 4.49 15.25
N THR A 103 -11.17 3.33 14.61
CA THR A 103 -11.57 3.24 13.21
C THR A 103 -13.01 3.77 13.04
N ILE A 104 -13.14 4.89 12.32
CA ILE A 104 -14.43 5.43 11.90
C ILE A 104 -14.80 4.75 10.57
N GLY A 105 -15.82 3.89 10.59
CA GLY A 105 -16.24 3.14 9.40
C GLY A 105 -15.47 1.83 9.25
N PHE A 106 -14.54 1.76 8.29
CA PHE A 106 -13.74 0.56 8.01
C PHE A 106 -12.36 0.90 7.43
N ASN A 107 -11.40 -0.02 7.59
CA ASN A 107 -10.11 -0.02 6.91
C ASN A 107 -9.97 -1.28 6.03
N VAL A 108 -9.31 -1.18 4.88
CA VAL A 108 -9.05 -2.32 4.00
C VAL A 108 -7.56 -2.43 3.77
N GLU A 109 -7.00 -3.58 4.13
CA GLU A 109 -5.58 -3.84 3.97
C GLU A 109 -5.36 -5.14 3.21
N THR A 110 -4.38 -5.12 2.32
CA THR A 110 -3.94 -6.33 1.61
C THR A 110 -2.61 -6.78 2.20
N VAL A 111 -2.58 -8.03 2.67
CA VAL A 111 -1.38 -8.69 3.18
C VAL A 111 -1.08 -9.87 2.28
N GLU A 112 0.10 -9.90 1.70
CA GLU A 112 0.57 -11.03 0.90
C GLU A 112 1.52 -11.89 1.72
N TYR A 113 1.27 -13.19 1.73
CA TYR A 113 2.13 -14.16 2.38
C TYR A 113 2.25 -15.41 1.50
N LYS A 114 3.44 -15.63 0.94
CA LYS A 114 3.71 -16.72 -0.03
C LYS A 114 2.77 -16.62 -1.25
N ASN A 115 2.00 -17.66 -1.52
CA ASN A 115 1.00 -17.73 -2.59
C ASN A 115 -0.41 -17.29 -2.13
N LEU A 116 -0.54 -16.73 -0.92
CA LEU A 116 -1.82 -16.24 -0.39
C LEU A 116 -1.84 -14.72 -0.42
N LYS A 117 -2.98 -14.18 -0.84
CA LYS A 117 -3.27 -12.74 -0.78
C LYS A 117 -4.52 -12.53 0.08
N PHE A 118 -4.32 -11.98 1.27
CA PHE A 118 -5.39 -11.69 2.21
C PHE A 118 -5.86 -10.26 2.01
N THR A 119 -7.14 -10.07 1.69
CA THR A 119 -7.81 -8.76 1.77
C THR A 119 -8.59 -8.71 3.07
N ILE A 120 -8.06 -7.99 4.05
CA ILE A 120 -8.61 -7.88 5.39
C ILE A 120 -9.43 -6.59 5.50
N TRP A 121 -10.69 -6.73 5.88
CA TRP A 121 -11.62 -5.63 6.14
C TRP A 121 -11.77 -5.45 7.65
N ASP A 122 -11.18 -4.40 8.20
CA ASP A 122 -11.33 -4.03 9.60
C ASP A 122 -12.48 -3.07 9.80
N VAL A 123 -13.53 -3.51 10.48
CA VAL A 123 -14.77 -2.73 10.65
C VAL A 123 -14.81 -2.13 12.04
N GLY A 124 -15.19 -0.85 12.12
CA GLY A 124 -15.33 -0.10 13.36
C GLY A 124 -16.29 -0.78 14.35
N GLY A 125 -15.88 -0.79 15.62
CA GLY A 125 -16.59 -1.47 16.72
C GLY A 125 -17.65 -0.64 17.43
N GLN A 126 -17.74 0.66 17.09
CA GLN A 126 -18.63 1.61 17.77
C GLN A 126 -20.09 1.17 17.65
N PRO A 127 -20.91 1.29 18.71
CA PRO A 127 -22.32 0.89 18.70
C PRO A 127 -23.12 1.43 17.51
N LYS A 128 -22.83 2.68 17.10
CA LYS A 128 -23.48 3.34 15.95
C LYS A 128 -23.17 2.67 14.60
N LEU A 129 -22.03 1.99 14.48
CA LEU A 129 -21.56 1.35 13.25
C LEU A 129 -21.89 -0.16 13.19
N ARG A 130 -22.21 -0.80 14.33
CA ARG A 130 -22.56 -2.24 14.37
C ARG A 130 -23.71 -2.66 13.44
N PRO A 131 -24.75 -1.84 13.21
CA PRO A 131 -25.79 -2.17 12.23
C PRO A 131 -25.24 -2.37 10.81
N LEU A 132 -24.06 -1.82 10.49
CA LEU A 132 -23.42 -1.97 9.19
C LEU A 132 -22.69 -3.31 9.03
N TRP A 133 -22.35 -4.01 10.11
CA TRP A 133 -21.63 -5.29 10.07
C TRP A 133 -22.31 -6.31 9.17
N LYS A 134 -23.65 -6.31 9.14
CA LYS A 134 -24.46 -7.18 8.26
C LYS A 134 -24.10 -7.09 6.78
N HIS A 135 -23.61 -5.93 6.33
CA HIS A 135 -23.22 -5.70 4.93
C HIS A 135 -21.84 -6.28 4.58
N TYR A 136 -21.02 -6.61 5.59
CA TYR A 136 -19.67 -7.14 5.38
C TYR A 136 -19.60 -8.68 5.44
N TYR A 137 -20.66 -9.39 5.84
CA TYR A 137 -20.66 -10.86 5.88
C TYR A 137 -20.73 -11.52 4.51
N LEU A 138 -21.33 -10.87 3.51
CA LEU A 138 -21.43 -11.46 2.17
C LEU A 138 -20.02 -11.72 1.62
N ASN A 139 -19.74 -12.96 1.24
CA ASN A 139 -18.48 -13.43 0.65
C ASN A 139 -17.25 -13.34 1.58
N THR A 140 -17.44 -13.42 2.89
CA THR A 140 -16.33 -13.50 3.85
C THR A 140 -15.94 -14.95 4.08
N GLN A 141 -14.65 -15.26 3.94
CA GLN A 141 -14.13 -16.62 4.13
C GLN A 141 -13.82 -16.91 5.60
N VAL A 142 -13.42 -15.89 6.36
CA VAL A 142 -13.11 -15.98 7.79
C VAL A 142 -13.56 -14.70 8.49
N SER A 143 -14.35 -14.86 9.56
CA SER A 143 -14.68 -13.78 10.49
C SER A 143 -13.91 -13.99 11.79
N LEU A 144 -13.13 -12.98 12.19
CA LEU A 144 -12.55 -12.93 13.53
C LEU A 144 -13.52 -12.13 14.40
N ASP A 145 -14.07 -12.77 15.43
CA ASP A 145 -14.92 -12.13 16.44
C ASP A 145 -14.16 -12.10 17.77
N SER A 146 -13.93 -10.90 18.30
CA SER A 146 -13.33 -10.67 19.61
C SER A 146 -14.35 -10.25 20.67
N SER A 147 -15.55 -10.83 20.61
CA SER A 147 -16.54 -10.75 21.68
C SER A 147 -16.08 -11.61 22.85
N VAL A 148 -15.80 -10.96 23.99
CA VAL A 148 -15.71 -11.62 25.30
C VAL A 148 -17.09 -12.11 25.71
#